data_AF-A0A9P1MQ34-F1
#
_entry.id   AF-A0A9P1MQ34-F1
#
_cell.length_a   1.000
_cell.length_b   1.000
_cell.length_c   1.000
_cell.angle_alpha   90.00
_cell.angle_beta   90.00
_cell.angle_gamma   90.00
#
_symmetry.space_group_name_H-M   'P 1'
#
loop_
_entity.id
_entity.type
_entity.pdbx_description
1 polymer ?
#
loop_
_entity_poly.entity_id
_entity_poly.type
_entity_poly.pdbx_seq_one_letter_code
_entity_poly.pdbx_strand_id
1 'polypeptide(L)'
;MSNLSCYNPVAIWIKNRESYVKQIGNVVLRIQSGYHFGENFRGIAEGKGELTDSNWDFILQFKPTIIEINHAASPVSDFLKSVDLFPEPETSLFFEKVKVVSVNSSYITSEQLLSILGKVTLLQGFSCKEATFTEEEWVKITAELRRLNLRAVISSDNIFRHLLNKYDVELLVIPTGISLETIESSQTEYVTITSLFVEGLENGIDGEAEKFFELLPRKFPRVSTLVFDWSLVDTFTLFDKRTEDVIATVASIFRRMNFEALAITFYSPCEDTKQAVEQISRYLKGQLPNVQLFKYSTKGFKSAETNLSIITAGHSTTKLDLIKRAFVDGMTSLPDLSRILPLITNEDVPSLDSTVMDFGGLNRDAVKKLFEDKQKERNAEN
;
A
#
# COMPACT_ATOMS: atom_id res chain seq x y z
N MET A 1 3.75 43.28 3.58
CA MET A 1 4.48 42.00 3.45
C MET A 1 3.89 41.29 2.24
N SER A 2 4.71 41.01 1.24
CA SER A 2 4.29 40.74 -0.14
C SER A 2 3.83 39.31 -0.38
N ASN A 3 2.55 39.14 -0.78
CA ASN A 3 1.90 37.91 -1.27
C ASN A 3 2.42 37.48 -2.66
N LEU A 4 3.72 37.29 -2.84
CA LEU A 4 4.33 37.03 -4.15
C LEU A 4 4.71 35.56 -4.44
N SER A 5 4.47 34.61 -3.53
CA SER A 5 4.97 33.23 -3.73
C SER A 5 4.04 32.29 -4.53
N CYS A 6 2.75 32.61 -4.71
CA CYS A 6 1.79 31.70 -5.35
C CYS A 6 1.87 31.69 -6.89
N TYR A 7 2.50 32.72 -7.49
CA TYR A 7 2.57 32.90 -8.95
C TYR A 7 3.86 32.39 -9.58
N ASN A 8 4.85 32.00 -8.77
CA ASN A 8 6.10 31.49 -9.30
C ASN A 8 5.91 30.05 -9.80
N PRO A 9 6.34 29.73 -11.03
CA PRO A 9 6.30 28.37 -11.52
C PRO A 9 7.09 27.43 -10.61
N VAL A 10 6.48 26.29 -10.25
CA VAL A 10 7.13 25.20 -9.54
C VAL A 10 7.51 24.11 -10.52
N ALA A 11 8.57 23.35 -10.21
CA ALA A 11 8.94 22.18 -10.98
C ALA A 11 8.14 20.97 -10.48
N ILE A 12 7.41 20.32 -11.38
CA ILE A 12 6.72 19.06 -11.13
C ILE A 12 7.18 18.01 -12.12
N TRP A 13 7.18 16.75 -11.70
CA TRP A 13 7.37 15.63 -12.62
C TRP A 13 6.01 14.99 -12.92
N ILE A 14 5.72 14.72 -14.18
CA ILE A 14 4.47 14.08 -14.61
C ILE A 14 4.80 12.84 -15.42
N LYS A 15 4.17 11.72 -15.08
CA LYS A 15 4.28 10.47 -15.86
C LYS A 15 3.64 10.64 -17.25
N ASN A 16 4.34 10.18 -18.28
CA ASN A 16 3.82 10.20 -19.64
C ASN A 16 2.61 9.27 -19.74
N ARG A 17 1.57 9.75 -20.43
CA ARG A 17 0.38 8.93 -20.67
C ARG A 17 0.69 7.84 -21.69
N GLU A 18 0.28 6.62 -21.36
CA GLU A 18 0.31 5.50 -22.31
C GLU A 18 -0.77 5.65 -23.39
N SER A 19 -1.85 6.38 -23.09
CA SER A 19 -2.91 6.73 -24.05
C SER A 19 -3.45 8.13 -23.80
N TYR A 20 -3.44 8.96 -24.84
CA TYR A 20 -4.04 10.31 -24.81
C TYR A 20 -5.56 10.30 -25.04
N VAL A 21 -6.14 9.15 -25.40
CA VAL A 21 -7.57 9.00 -25.70
C VAL A 21 -8.37 8.53 -24.47
N LYS A 22 -7.75 7.79 -23.55
CA LYS A 22 -8.37 7.42 -22.27
C LYS A 22 -8.55 8.65 -21.39
N GLN A 23 -9.74 8.81 -20.79
CA GLN A 23 -9.98 9.83 -19.76
C GLN A 23 -9.02 9.61 -18.57
N ILE A 24 -8.55 10.70 -17.94
CA ILE A 24 -7.85 10.59 -16.66
C ILE A 24 -8.91 10.22 -15.61
N GLY A 25 -9.00 8.94 -15.28
CA GLY A 25 -9.88 8.49 -14.21
C GLY A 25 -9.32 8.86 -12.83
N ASN A 26 -8.00 8.73 -12.66
CA ASN A 26 -7.35 8.77 -11.35
C ASN A 26 -5.99 9.47 -11.40
N VAL A 27 -5.72 10.27 -10.37
CA VAL A 27 -4.47 11.01 -10.22
C VAL A 27 -3.85 10.72 -8.86
N VAL A 28 -2.58 10.31 -8.90
CA VAL A 28 -1.72 10.20 -7.73
C VAL A 28 -0.89 11.48 -7.64
N LEU A 29 -1.11 12.27 -6.60
CA LEU A 29 -0.21 13.33 -6.21
C LEU A 29 0.79 12.79 -5.19
N ARG A 30 2.07 12.84 -5.52
CA ARG A 30 3.14 12.47 -4.60
C ARG A 30 3.90 13.71 -4.16
N ILE A 31 4.05 13.88 -2.86
CA ILE A 31 4.82 14.95 -2.24
C ILE A 31 6.13 14.32 -1.78
N GLN A 32 7.20 14.56 -2.54
CA GLN A 32 8.50 13.92 -2.33
C GLN A 32 9.66 14.78 -2.83
N SER A 33 10.87 14.51 -2.37
CA SER A 33 12.07 15.21 -2.84
C SER A 33 12.25 15.08 -4.36
N GLY A 34 12.76 16.14 -5.01
CA GLY A 34 13.15 16.10 -6.43
C GLY A 34 14.13 14.97 -6.78
N TYR A 35 14.89 14.50 -5.79
CA TYR A 35 15.80 13.36 -5.92
C TYR A 35 15.08 12.02 -6.20
N HIS A 36 13.81 11.89 -5.79
CA HIS A 36 13.00 10.67 -5.97
C HIS A 36 11.93 10.83 -7.06
N PHE A 37 11.97 11.90 -7.85
CA PHE A 37 11.00 12.10 -8.91
C PHE A 37 10.96 10.94 -9.91
N GLY A 38 9.74 10.51 -10.24
CA GLY A 38 9.47 9.36 -11.07
C GLY A 38 9.70 8.01 -10.40
N GLU A 39 9.95 7.96 -9.09
CA GLU A 39 10.04 6.73 -8.29
C GLU A 39 8.89 6.67 -7.28
N ASN A 40 8.43 5.47 -6.94
CA ASN A 40 7.60 5.26 -5.74
C ASN A 40 8.45 5.25 -4.47
N PHE A 41 7.80 5.14 -3.30
CA PHE A 41 8.50 5.20 -2.01
C PHE A 41 9.58 4.12 -1.80
N ARG A 42 9.58 3.06 -2.62
CA ARG A 42 10.60 1.98 -2.60
C ARG A 42 11.75 2.22 -3.58
N GLY A 43 11.79 3.38 -4.24
CA GLY A 43 12.79 3.69 -5.26
C GLY A 43 12.54 3.01 -6.61
N ILE A 44 11.35 2.44 -6.83
CA ILE A 44 11.03 1.76 -8.09
C ILE A 44 10.49 2.78 -9.09
N ALA A 45 11.09 2.84 -10.29
CA ALA A 45 10.70 3.77 -11.33
C ALA A 45 9.24 3.55 -11.83
N GLU A 46 8.47 4.63 -11.96
CA GLU A 46 7.07 4.64 -12.41
C GLU A 46 6.91 4.55 -13.94
N GLY A 47 8.02 4.63 -14.67
CA GLY A 47 8.05 4.64 -16.13
C GLY A 47 8.64 5.96 -16.66
N LYS A 48 8.38 6.26 -17.94
CA LYS A 48 8.81 7.52 -18.56
C LYS A 48 7.92 8.68 -18.08
N GLY A 49 8.53 9.83 -17.86
CA GLY A 49 7.84 11.06 -17.50
C GLY A 49 8.74 12.27 -17.70
N GLU A 50 8.18 13.44 -17.52
CA GLU A 50 8.82 14.70 -17.87
C GLU A 50 8.79 15.67 -16.69
N LEU A 51 9.90 16.38 -16.52
CA LEU A 51 10.00 17.50 -15.60
C LEU A 51 9.48 18.75 -16.30
N THR A 52 8.46 19.39 -15.71
CA THR A 52 7.76 20.52 -16.31
C THR A 52 7.63 21.66 -15.30
N ASP A 53 7.75 22.90 -15.78
CA ASP A 53 7.43 24.09 -15.00
C ASP A 53 5.92 24.32 -15.05
N SER A 54 5.28 24.37 -13.89
CA SER A 54 3.83 24.51 -13.78
C SER A 54 3.45 25.59 -12.78
N ASN A 55 2.30 26.22 -13.03
CA ASN A 55 1.67 27.10 -12.05
C ASN A 55 0.69 26.31 -11.19
N TRP A 56 0.27 26.91 -10.08
CA TRP A 56 -0.66 26.28 -9.16
C TRP A 56 -2.07 26.13 -9.75
N ASP A 57 -2.51 27.04 -10.61
CA ASP A 57 -3.80 26.93 -11.31
C ASP A 57 -3.90 25.62 -12.10
N PHE A 58 -2.80 25.20 -12.75
CA PHE A 58 -2.71 23.91 -13.45
C PHE A 58 -2.69 22.74 -12.46
N ILE A 59 -1.90 22.83 -11.40
CA ILE A 59 -1.80 21.78 -10.37
C ILE A 59 -3.17 21.51 -9.72
N LEU A 60 -3.93 22.56 -9.40
CA LEU A 60 -5.24 22.46 -8.77
C LEU A 60 -6.30 21.80 -9.67
N GLN A 61 -6.11 21.80 -10.99
CA GLN A 61 -7.03 21.13 -11.92
C GLN A 61 -6.89 19.60 -11.90
N PHE A 62 -5.80 19.05 -11.38
CA PHE A 62 -5.59 17.60 -11.36
C PHE A 62 -6.53 16.85 -10.41
N LYS A 63 -7.00 17.50 -9.33
CA LYS A 63 -7.95 16.94 -8.34
C LYS A 63 -7.59 15.50 -7.93
N PRO A 64 -6.53 15.32 -7.12
CA PRO A 64 -5.98 14.00 -6.81
C PRO A 64 -7.03 13.06 -6.20
N THR A 65 -6.95 11.79 -6.59
CA THR A 65 -7.68 10.70 -5.95
C THR A 65 -6.84 10.02 -4.87
N ILE A 66 -5.52 10.11 -5.00
CA ILE A 66 -4.55 9.57 -4.04
C ILE A 66 -3.53 10.66 -3.72
N ILE A 67 -3.23 10.84 -2.44
CA ILE A 67 -2.11 11.65 -1.97
C ILE A 67 -1.09 10.74 -1.30
N GLU A 68 0.15 10.79 -1.76
CA GLU A 68 1.27 10.09 -1.13
C GLU A 68 2.30 11.09 -0.61
N ILE A 69 2.82 10.82 0.57
CA ILE A 69 3.83 11.63 1.23
C ILE A 69 5.01 10.70 1.49
N ASN A 70 6.02 10.81 0.64
CA ASN A 70 7.08 9.81 0.56
C ASN A 70 8.42 10.42 0.93
N HIS A 71 9.20 9.66 1.70
CA HIS A 71 10.56 9.94 2.12
C HIS A 71 10.69 11.11 3.12
N ALA A 72 11.78 11.04 3.88
CA ALA A 72 12.15 11.94 4.95
C ALA A 72 12.15 13.42 4.53
N ALA A 73 12.71 13.71 3.34
CA ALA A 73 12.87 15.06 2.80
C ALA A 73 11.64 15.52 1.97
N SER A 74 10.44 15.05 2.30
CA SER A 74 9.23 15.44 1.59
C SER A 74 8.88 16.93 1.83
N PRO A 75 8.55 17.70 0.79
CA PRO A 75 8.28 19.14 0.88
C PRO A 75 6.82 19.43 1.31
N VAL A 76 6.32 18.72 2.32
CA VAL A 76 4.91 18.83 2.75
C VAL A 76 4.56 20.23 3.27
N SER A 77 5.48 20.85 4.03
CA SER A 77 5.32 22.23 4.51
C SER A 77 5.09 23.21 3.35
N ASP A 78 5.85 23.05 2.28
CA ASP A 78 5.82 23.90 1.09
C ASP A 78 4.52 23.73 0.30
N PHE A 79 4.08 22.47 0.19
CA PHE A 79 2.79 22.12 -0.40
C PHE A 79 1.63 22.77 0.38
N LEU A 80 1.57 22.53 1.70
CA LEU A 80 0.51 23.06 2.56
C LEU A 80 0.47 24.59 2.54
N LYS A 81 1.63 25.25 2.68
CA LYS A 81 1.72 26.71 2.58
C LYS A 81 1.12 27.25 1.29
N SER A 82 1.27 26.53 0.18
CA SER A 82 0.77 26.99 -1.11
C SER A 82 -0.72 26.75 -1.27
N VAL A 83 -1.17 25.55 -0.90
CA VAL A 83 -2.60 25.20 -0.90
C VAL A 83 -3.39 26.14 0.00
N ASP A 84 -2.88 26.48 1.18
CA ASP A 84 -3.54 27.36 2.16
C ASP A 84 -3.61 28.84 1.68
N LEU A 85 -2.94 29.20 0.58
CA LEU A 85 -3.05 30.53 -0.03
C LEU A 85 -4.25 30.64 -0.99
N PHE A 86 -4.84 29.52 -1.40
CA PHE A 86 -6.00 29.50 -2.28
C PHE A 86 -7.31 29.61 -1.48
N PRO A 87 -8.36 30.25 -2.05
CA PRO A 87 -9.67 30.30 -1.43
C PRO A 87 -10.23 28.92 -1.10
N GLU A 88 -10.98 28.82 -0.01
CA GLU A 88 -11.57 27.57 0.47
C GLU A 88 -12.33 26.79 -0.63
N PRO A 89 -13.13 27.40 -1.52
CA PRO A 89 -13.84 26.66 -2.56
C PRO A 89 -12.89 25.94 -3.54
N GLU A 90 -11.75 26.53 -3.87
CA GLU A 90 -10.76 25.94 -4.79
C GLU A 90 -10.01 24.80 -4.11
N THR A 91 -9.60 25.03 -2.87
CA THR A 91 -8.95 24.01 -2.04
C THR A 91 -9.89 22.82 -1.80
N SER A 92 -11.16 23.06 -1.46
CA SER A 92 -12.14 22.00 -1.26
C SER A 92 -12.40 21.20 -2.53
N LEU A 93 -12.48 21.85 -3.70
CA LEU A 93 -12.58 21.16 -5.00
C LEU A 93 -11.35 20.33 -5.34
N PHE A 94 -10.17 20.71 -4.85
CA PHE A 94 -8.94 19.96 -5.05
C PHE A 94 -8.90 18.67 -4.24
N PHE A 95 -9.34 18.70 -2.97
CA PHE A 95 -9.36 17.53 -2.08
C PHE A 95 -10.64 16.68 -2.19
N GLU A 96 -11.68 17.17 -2.86
CA GLU A 96 -13.01 16.53 -2.99
C GLU A 96 -12.95 15.04 -3.37
N LYS A 97 -12.00 14.68 -4.25
CA LYS A 97 -11.89 13.32 -4.81
C LYS A 97 -10.89 12.44 -4.09
N VAL A 98 -10.18 12.93 -3.09
CA VAL A 98 -9.15 12.16 -2.38
C VAL A 98 -9.81 10.98 -1.66
N LYS A 99 -9.43 9.76 -2.05
CA LYS A 99 -9.91 8.51 -1.45
C LYS A 99 -8.84 7.82 -0.62
N VAL A 100 -7.57 8.06 -0.92
CA VAL A 100 -6.44 7.43 -0.22
C VAL A 100 -5.40 8.48 0.15
N VAL A 101 -4.92 8.41 1.39
CA VAL A 101 -3.76 9.15 1.87
C VAL A 101 -2.73 8.14 2.36
N SER A 102 -1.50 8.24 1.85
CA SER A 102 -0.38 7.38 2.23
C SER A 102 0.79 8.19 2.75
N VAL A 103 1.37 7.77 3.87
CA VAL A 103 2.58 8.35 4.46
C VAL A 103 3.62 7.24 4.55
N ASN A 104 4.75 7.40 3.85
CA ASN A 104 5.79 6.37 3.76
C ASN A 104 7.17 6.96 4.06
N SER A 105 7.81 6.47 5.11
CA SER A 105 9.19 6.83 5.52
C SER A 105 9.42 8.35 5.58
N SER A 106 8.40 9.11 6.02
CA SER A 106 8.37 10.58 5.98
C SER A 106 8.50 11.19 7.37
N TYR A 107 9.12 12.38 7.44
CA TYR A 107 9.21 13.21 8.65
C TYR A 107 8.07 14.23 8.76
N ILE A 108 6.91 13.93 8.15
CA ILE A 108 5.70 14.72 8.30
C ILE A 108 5.32 14.83 9.79
N THR A 109 4.95 16.03 10.24
CA THR A 109 4.46 16.24 11.61
C THR A 109 2.98 15.88 11.72
N SER A 110 2.51 15.57 12.93
CA SER A 110 1.08 15.28 13.16
C SER A 110 0.18 16.44 12.75
N GLU A 111 0.60 17.69 12.99
CA GLU A 111 -0.15 18.89 12.58
C GLU A 111 -0.29 19.00 11.06
N GLN A 112 0.77 18.67 10.31
CA GLN A 112 0.74 18.68 8.84
C GLN A 112 -0.19 17.59 8.32
N LEU A 113 -0.12 16.38 8.86
CA LEU A 113 -1.01 15.29 8.48
C LEU A 113 -2.47 15.65 8.79
N LEU A 114 -2.75 16.16 9.99
CA LEU A 114 -4.08 16.61 10.38
C LEU A 114 -4.60 17.75 9.50
N SER A 115 -3.74 18.67 9.04
CA SER A 115 -4.11 19.72 8.09
C SER A 115 -4.55 19.15 6.74
N ILE A 116 -3.90 18.09 6.26
CA ILE A 116 -4.30 17.39 5.03
C ILE A 116 -5.61 16.64 5.26
N LEU A 117 -5.71 15.82 6.31
CA LEU A 117 -6.90 15.02 6.62
C LEU A 117 -8.13 15.91 6.86
N GLY A 118 -7.96 17.07 7.50
CA GLY A 118 -9.02 18.04 7.74
C GLY A 118 -9.61 18.68 6.48
N LYS A 119 -8.87 18.65 5.36
CA LYS A 119 -9.35 19.11 4.04
C LYS A 119 -10.09 18.02 3.26
N VAL A 120 -10.04 16.76 3.72
CA VAL A 120 -10.72 15.63 3.08
C VAL A 120 -12.09 15.42 3.73
N THR A 121 -13.10 15.13 2.91
CA THR A 121 -14.47 14.86 3.40
C THR A 121 -14.70 13.38 3.70
N LEU A 122 -14.21 12.48 2.84
CA LEU A 122 -14.35 11.04 2.96
C LEU A 122 -13.06 10.35 2.56
N LEU A 123 -12.54 9.46 3.41
CA LEU A 123 -11.31 8.72 3.14
C LEU A 123 -11.60 7.23 3.15
N GLN A 124 -11.41 6.57 2.00
CA GLN A 124 -11.61 5.11 1.91
C GLN A 124 -10.42 4.35 2.50
N GLY A 125 -9.20 4.85 2.28
CA GLY A 125 -7.96 4.18 2.70
C GLY A 125 -6.92 5.12 3.32
N PHE A 126 -6.25 4.63 4.35
CA PHE A 126 -5.11 5.29 4.96
C PHE A 126 -3.94 4.31 5.09
N SER A 127 -2.78 4.71 4.60
CA SER A 127 -1.55 3.93 4.73
C SER A 127 -0.52 4.74 5.49
N CYS A 128 0.12 4.12 6.48
CA CYS A 128 1.22 4.72 7.21
C CYS A 128 2.31 3.67 7.41
N LYS A 129 3.44 3.82 6.72
CA LYS A 129 4.61 2.95 6.82
C LYS A 129 5.80 3.77 7.31
N GLU A 130 6.50 3.27 8.33
CA GLU A 130 7.73 3.87 8.86
C GLU A 130 7.60 5.35 9.29
N ALA A 131 6.42 5.76 9.78
CA ALA A 131 6.26 7.09 10.37
C ALA A 131 6.39 7.04 11.90
N THR A 132 7.12 8.01 12.45
CA THR A 132 7.46 8.08 13.88
C THR A 132 6.57 9.07 14.62
N PHE A 133 5.26 8.83 14.66
CA PHE A 133 4.35 9.59 15.53
C PHE A 133 4.35 9.02 16.95
N THR A 134 4.22 9.91 17.92
CA THR A 134 4.05 9.57 19.33
C THR A 134 2.63 9.06 19.61
N GLU A 135 2.44 8.41 20.76
CA GLU A 135 1.13 7.95 21.25
C GLU A 135 0.09 9.08 21.30
N GLU A 136 0.46 10.25 21.82
CA GLU A 136 -0.43 11.41 21.93
C GLU A 136 -0.86 11.96 20.56
N GLU A 137 0.06 11.97 19.60
CA GLU A 137 -0.23 12.34 18.22
C GLU A 137 -1.18 11.34 17.58
N TRP A 138 -0.98 10.05 17.82
CA TRP A 138 -1.87 9.01 17.34
C TRP A 138 -3.28 9.15 17.87
N VAL A 139 -3.48 9.60 19.11
CA VAL A 139 -4.84 9.88 19.62
C VAL A 139 -5.56 10.91 18.74
N LYS A 140 -4.87 11.99 18.36
CA LYS A 140 -5.44 13.06 17.52
C LYS A 140 -5.67 12.60 16.09
N ILE A 141 -4.66 11.98 15.46
CA ILE A 141 -4.75 11.42 14.11
C ILE A 141 -5.90 10.40 14.05
N THR A 142 -6.02 9.58 15.09
CA THR A 142 -7.03 8.53 15.15
C THR A 142 -8.45 9.11 15.16
N ALA A 143 -8.67 10.17 15.96
CA ALA A 143 -9.95 10.85 16.03
C ALA A 143 -10.37 11.42 14.66
N GLU A 144 -9.41 11.98 13.92
CA GLU A 144 -9.65 12.54 12.59
C GLU A 144 -9.94 11.44 11.55
N LEU A 145 -9.18 10.34 11.56
CA LEU A 145 -9.45 9.19 10.69
C LEU A 145 -10.83 8.57 10.96
N ARG A 146 -11.33 8.63 12.20
CA ARG A 146 -12.68 8.16 12.54
C ARG A 146 -13.75 9.09 11.96
N ARG A 147 -13.54 10.40 12.02
CA ARG A 147 -14.42 11.39 11.37
C ARG A 147 -14.58 11.10 9.87
N LEU A 148 -13.51 10.62 9.23
CA LEU A 148 -13.45 10.33 7.79
C LEU A 148 -14.10 9.00 7.37
N ASN A 149 -14.58 8.19 8.33
CA ASN A 149 -15.22 6.89 8.11
C ASN A 149 -14.36 5.91 7.27
N LEU A 150 -13.17 5.65 7.77
CA LEU A 150 -12.14 4.86 7.12
C LEU A 150 -12.54 3.39 6.91
N ARG A 151 -12.31 2.86 5.71
CA ARG A 151 -12.66 1.47 5.34
C ARG A 151 -11.45 0.54 5.24
N ALA A 152 -10.26 1.07 4.96
CA ALA A 152 -9.06 0.27 4.76
C ALA A 152 -7.83 0.91 5.41
N VAL A 153 -7.01 0.08 6.07
CA VAL A 153 -5.78 0.56 6.72
C VAL A 153 -4.58 -0.34 6.44
N ILE A 154 -3.46 0.32 6.11
CA ILE A 154 -2.12 -0.25 6.23
C ILE A 154 -1.39 0.51 7.35
N SER A 155 -0.96 -0.22 8.37
CA SER A 155 -0.39 0.34 9.59
C SER A 155 1.10 0.05 9.71
N SER A 156 1.83 0.88 10.46
CA SER A 156 3.11 0.52 11.09
C SER A 156 2.87 -0.04 12.50
N ASP A 157 3.90 -0.67 13.09
CA ASP A 157 3.78 -1.41 14.34
C ASP A 157 3.25 -0.60 15.52
N ASN A 158 3.68 0.66 15.63
CA ASN A 158 3.29 1.60 16.68
C ASN A 158 1.79 1.99 16.65
N ILE A 159 1.12 1.89 15.50
CA ILE A 159 -0.30 2.29 15.36
C ILE A 159 -1.24 1.11 15.55
N PHE A 160 -0.76 -0.11 15.29
CA PHE A 160 -1.62 -1.29 15.21
C PHE A 160 -2.48 -1.44 16.46
N ARG A 161 -1.92 -1.20 17.65
CA ARG A 161 -2.65 -1.22 18.94
C ARG A 161 -3.74 -0.15 19.06
N HIS A 162 -3.54 1.03 18.48
CA HIS A 162 -4.52 2.12 18.48
C HIS A 162 -5.65 1.90 17.49
N LEU A 163 -5.34 1.27 16.35
CA LEU A 163 -6.30 1.00 15.27
C LEU A 163 -7.29 -0.10 15.67
N LEU A 164 -6.80 -1.19 16.26
CA LEU A 164 -7.62 -2.37 16.52
C LEU A 164 -8.88 -2.06 17.35
N ASN A 165 -8.80 -1.18 18.34
CA ASN A 165 -9.92 -0.95 19.27
C ASN A 165 -10.90 0.13 18.82
N LYS A 166 -10.72 0.75 17.65
CA LYS A 166 -11.34 2.06 17.38
C LYS A 166 -11.97 2.25 16.01
N TYR A 167 -11.82 1.30 15.08
CA TYR A 167 -12.34 1.43 13.72
C TYR A 167 -13.08 0.21 13.22
N ASP A 168 -14.14 0.48 12.46
CA ASP A 168 -14.89 -0.48 11.68
C ASP A 168 -14.30 -0.62 10.27
N VAL A 169 -13.03 -1.02 10.18
CA VAL A 169 -12.36 -1.23 8.89
C VAL A 169 -12.75 -2.57 8.27
N GLU A 170 -12.87 -2.60 6.94
CA GLU A 170 -13.17 -3.80 6.16
C GLU A 170 -11.91 -4.47 5.61
N LEU A 171 -10.84 -3.69 5.38
CA LEU A 171 -9.53 -4.18 4.95
C LEU A 171 -8.46 -3.79 5.96
N LEU A 172 -7.72 -4.78 6.44
CA LEU A 172 -6.58 -4.60 7.35
C LEU A 172 -5.33 -5.28 6.78
N VAL A 173 -4.21 -4.55 6.80
CA VAL A 173 -2.88 -5.12 6.63
C VAL A 173 -2.16 -5.15 7.97
N ILE A 174 -1.83 -6.35 8.45
CA ILE A 174 -0.97 -6.56 9.62
C ILE A 174 0.48 -6.47 9.14
N PRO A 175 1.26 -5.47 9.58
CA PRO A 175 2.66 -5.34 9.19
C PRO A 175 3.54 -6.40 9.86
N THR A 176 4.73 -6.63 9.31
CA THR A 176 5.78 -7.40 9.97
C THR A 176 6.18 -6.75 11.29
N GLY A 177 6.39 -7.54 12.36
CA GLY A 177 6.83 -7.01 13.66
C GLY A 177 5.73 -6.94 14.72
N ILE A 178 4.50 -7.31 14.37
CA ILE A 178 3.42 -7.51 15.36
C ILE A 178 3.54 -8.89 16.00
N SER A 179 3.63 -8.94 17.33
CA SER A 179 3.57 -10.21 18.07
C SER A 179 2.17 -10.81 18.06
N LEU A 180 2.10 -12.15 17.99
CA LEU A 180 0.83 -12.88 18.09
C LEU A 180 0.08 -12.58 19.38
N GLU A 181 0.82 -12.44 20.49
CA GLU A 181 0.29 -12.09 21.82
C GLU A 181 -0.49 -10.77 21.79
N THR A 182 -0.06 -9.78 20.99
CA THR A 182 -0.79 -8.50 20.83
C THR A 182 -2.18 -8.72 20.25
N ILE A 183 -2.34 -9.66 19.31
CA ILE A 183 -3.62 -10.01 18.70
C ILE A 183 -4.47 -10.86 19.66
N GLU A 184 -3.85 -11.83 20.34
CA GLU A 184 -4.51 -12.72 21.30
C GLU A 184 -5.08 -11.96 22.49
N SER A 185 -4.27 -11.08 23.10
CA SER A 185 -4.60 -10.31 24.30
C SER A 185 -5.62 -9.19 24.05
N SER A 186 -5.81 -8.75 22.80
CA SER A 186 -6.85 -7.78 22.46
C SER A 186 -8.23 -8.32 22.85
N GLN A 187 -9.04 -7.53 23.54
CA GLN A 187 -10.42 -7.95 23.87
C GLN A 187 -11.37 -7.84 22.68
N THR A 188 -10.94 -7.20 21.60
CA THR A 188 -11.78 -6.87 20.45
C THR A 188 -11.88 -8.03 19.48
N GLU A 189 -13.10 -8.30 19.02
CA GLU A 189 -13.37 -9.13 17.85
C GLU A 189 -13.59 -8.22 16.63
N TYR A 190 -12.80 -8.40 15.58
CA TYR A 190 -12.81 -7.54 14.40
C TYR A 190 -13.83 -8.05 13.39
N VAL A 191 -15.11 -7.87 13.72
CA VAL A 191 -16.24 -8.39 12.94
C VAL A 191 -16.47 -7.69 11.60
N THR A 192 -15.86 -6.54 11.37
CA THR A 192 -16.02 -5.76 10.14
C THR A 192 -15.00 -6.11 9.07
N ILE A 193 -13.87 -6.74 9.47
CA ILE A 193 -12.80 -7.10 8.55
C ILE A 193 -13.23 -8.26 7.66
N THR A 194 -13.28 -8.00 6.35
CA THR A 194 -13.58 -8.99 5.31
C THR A 194 -12.35 -9.39 4.51
N SER A 195 -11.37 -8.48 4.41
CA SER A 195 -10.10 -8.71 3.70
C SER A 195 -8.92 -8.49 4.65
N LEU A 196 -8.17 -9.56 4.90
CA LEU A 196 -7.03 -9.55 5.83
C LEU A 196 -5.74 -9.89 5.08
N PHE A 197 -4.75 -9.01 5.23
CA PHE A 197 -3.41 -9.17 4.71
C PHE A 197 -2.45 -9.31 5.89
N VAL A 198 -1.53 -10.27 5.82
CA VAL A 198 -0.53 -10.51 6.87
C VAL A 198 0.85 -10.50 6.22
N GLU A 199 1.59 -9.41 6.41
CA GLU A 199 2.94 -9.26 5.85
C GLU A 199 3.96 -10.10 6.65
N GLY A 200 3.72 -10.32 7.95
CA GLY A 200 4.47 -11.25 8.82
C GLY A 200 4.14 -11.01 10.29
N LEU A 201 4.61 -11.87 11.18
CA LEU A 201 4.56 -11.68 12.64
C LEU A 201 5.98 -11.46 13.19
N GLU A 202 6.09 -10.94 14.41
CA GLU A 202 7.38 -10.86 15.11
C GLU A 202 7.91 -12.29 15.34
N ASN A 203 9.01 -12.64 14.66
CA ASN A 203 9.60 -13.98 14.71
C ASN A 203 10.11 -14.28 16.14
N GLY A 204 9.36 -15.09 16.89
CA GLY A 204 9.76 -15.50 18.23
C GLY A 204 9.77 -17.00 18.46
N ILE A 205 8.82 -17.76 17.88
CA ILE A 205 8.57 -19.14 18.32
C ILE A 205 8.06 -20.03 17.17
N ASP A 206 8.57 -21.27 17.10
CA ASP A 206 7.99 -22.31 16.24
C ASP A 206 6.50 -22.53 16.57
N GLY A 207 5.65 -22.57 15.53
CA GLY A 207 4.22 -22.84 15.68
C GLY A 207 3.32 -21.59 15.77
N GLU A 208 3.85 -20.37 15.63
CA GLU A 208 3.05 -19.13 15.70
C GLU A 208 2.08 -18.97 14.52
N ALA A 209 2.47 -19.40 13.32
CA ALA A 209 1.59 -19.36 12.15
C ALA A 209 0.34 -20.20 12.36
N GLU A 210 0.51 -21.42 12.86
CA GLU A 210 -0.54 -22.38 13.14
C GLU A 210 -1.52 -21.82 14.18
N LYS A 211 -0.99 -21.29 15.29
CA LYS A 211 -1.80 -20.60 16.31
C LYS A 211 -2.54 -19.40 15.73
N PHE A 212 -1.88 -18.59 14.90
CA PHE A 212 -2.51 -17.46 14.22
C PHE A 212 -3.71 -17.90 13.37
N PHE A 213 -3.55 -18.95 12.56
CA PHE A 213 -4.65 -19.49 11.75
C PHE A 213 -5.81 -20.01 12.61
N GLU A 214 -5.51 -20.64 13.75
CA GLU A 214 -6.54 -21.09 14.71
C GLU A 214 -7.30 -19.93 15.38
N LEU A 215 -6.68 -18.76 15.51
CA LEU A 215 -7.32 -17.56 16.07
C LEU A 215 -8.26 -16.86 15.07
N LEU A 216 -8.06 -17.03 13.76
CA LEU A 216 -8.84 -16.31 12.74
C LEU A 216 -10.36 -16.41 12.93
N PRO A 217 -10.97 -17.59 13.19
CA PRO A 217 -12.41 -17.69 13.38
C PRO A 217 -12.93 -16.92 14.59
N ARG A 218 -12.09 -16.67 15.60
CA ARG A 218 -12.45 -15.96 16.83
C ARG A 218 -12.20 -14.46 16.71
N LYS A 219 -11.03 -14.07 16.21
CA LYS A 219 -10.62 -12.65 16.14
C LYS A 219 -11.12 -11.94 14.89
N PHE A 220 -11.23 -12.64 13.77
CA PHE A 220 -11.59 -12.08 12.48
C PHE A 220 -12.72 -12.88 11.81
N PRO A 221 -13.88 -13.04 12.47
CA PRO A 221 -14.89 -14.04 12.09
C PRO A 221 -15.54 -13.81 10.73
N ARG A 222 -15.40 -12.62 10.13
CA ARG A 222 -15.99 -12.25 8.83
C ARG A 222 -14.98 -12.21 7.68
N VAL A 223 -13.72 -12.59 7.91
CA VAL A 223 -12.73 -12.65 6.84
C VAL A 223 -13.18 -13.63 5.77
N SER A 224 -13.30 -13.13 4.54
CA SER A 224 -13.58 -13.92 3.35
C SER A 224 -12.41 -13.90 2.36
N THR A 225 -11.51 -12.92 2.47
CA THR A 225 -10.28 -12.81 1.68
C THR A 225 -9.08 -12.82 2.61
N LEU A 226 -8.25 -13.86 2.54
CA LEU A 226 -7.00 -13.95 3.30
C LEU A 226 -5.80 -13.90 2.36
N VAL A 227 -4.87 -12.99 2.61
CA VAL A 227 -3.58 -12.93 1.92
C VAL A 227 -2.47 -12.94 2.97
N PHE A 228 -1.48 -13.82 2.84
CA PHE A 228 -0.35 -13.82 3.76
C PHE A 228 0.96 -14.15 3.05
N ASP A 229 2.06 -13.65 3.59
CA ASP A 229 3.40 -14.01 3.16
C ASP A 229 3.88 -15.29 3.84
N TRP A 230 4.50 -16.19 3.08
CA TRP A 230 5.00 -17.46 3.60
C TRP A 230 6.04 -17.30 4.71
N SER A 231 6.72 -16.14 4.78
CA SER A 231 7.60 -15.80 5.91
C SER A 231 6.89 -15.84 7.27
N LEU A 232 5.55 -15.78 7.31
CA LEU A 232 4.74 -16.07 8.50
C LEU A 232 4.99 -17.49 9.04
N VAL A 233 5.20 -18.46 8.15
CA VAL A 233 5.38 -19.88 8.45
C VAL A 233 6.86 -20.21 8.57
N ASP A 234 7.63 -19.86 7.54
CA ASP A 234 9.07 -20.06 7.49
C ASP A 234 9.72 -19.05 6.53
N THR A 235 10.86 -18.51 6.94
CA THR A 235 11.73 -17.69 6.09
C THR A 235 12.27 -18.43 4.86
N PHE A 236 12.41 -19.77 4.93
CA PHE A 236 12.87 -20.59 3.82
C PHE A 236 11.75 -21.51 3.33
N THR A 237 11.37 -21.38 2.06
CA THR A 237 10.31 -22.21 1.49
C THR A 237 10.80 -23.62 1.22
N LEU A 238 10.29 -24.57 2.00
CA LEU A 238 10.49 -26.01 1.85
C LEU A 238 9.15 -26.70 1.59
N PHE A 239 9.21 -27.96 1.18
CA PHE A 239 8.05 -28.84 1.17
C PHE A 239 8.37 -30.10 2.00
N ASP A 240 8.08 -29.99 3.28
CA ASP A 240 8.31 -31.02 4.29
C ASP A 240 7.01 -31.33 5.06
N LYS A 241 7.10 -32.18 6.08
CA LYS A 241 5.93 -32.59 6.87
C LYS A 241 5.24 -31.40 7.55
N ARG A 242 6.01 -30.44 8.08
CA ARG A 242 5.46 -29.24 8.71
C ARG A 242 4.69 -28.40 7.70
N THR A 243 5.24 -28.23 6.50
CA THR A 243 4.58 -27.52 5.39
C THR A 243 3.24 -28.17 5.03
N GLU A 244 3.19 -29.50 4.92
CA GLU A 244 1.93 -30.22 4.68
C GLU A 244 0.89 -29.96 5.79
N ASP A 245 1.33 -29.96 7.05
CA ASP A 245 0.47 -29.79 8.22
C ASP A 245 -0.07 -28.35 8.32
N VAL A 246 0.78 -27.34 8.07
CA VAL A 246 0.37 -25.93 7.98
C VAL A 246 -0.65 -25.73 6.86
N ILE A 247 -0.37 -26.27 5.66
CA ILE A 247 -1.28 -26.14 4.53
C ILE A 247 -2.61 -26.86 4.80
N ALA A 248 -2.60 -28.00 5.49
CA ALA A 248 -3.82 -28.68 5.92
C ALA A 248 -4.63 -27.82 6.90
N THR A 249 -3.97 -27.13 7.85
CA THR A 249 -4.61 -26.17 8.76
C THR A 249 -5.22 -25.00 8.00
N VAL A 250 -4.48 -24.38 7.07
CA VAL A 250 -4.99 -23.29 6.22
C VAL A 250 -6.21 -23.75 5.41
N ALA A 251 -6.16 -24.95 4.82
CA ALA A 251 -7.29 -25.50 4.07
C ALA A 251 -8.51 -25.80 4.95
N SER A 252 -8.30 -26.27 6.18
CA SER A 252 -9.36 -26.47 7.17
C SER A 252 -10.03 -25.14 7.53
N ILE A 253 -9.23 -24.10 7.83
CA ILE A 253 -9.72 -22.75 8.13
C ILE A 253 -10.48 -22.15 6.93
N PHE A 254 -9.94 -22.28 5.72
CA PHE A 254 -10.58 -21.85 4.48
C PHE A 254 -12.01 -22.38 4.38
N ARG A 255 -12.21 -23.68 4.62
CA ARG A 255 -13.52 -24.32 4.55
C ARG A 255 -14.42 -23.91 5.73
N ARG A 256 -13.86 -23.85 6.94
CA ARG A 256 -14.59 -23.50 8.17
C ARG A 256 -15.15 -22.08 8.12
N MET A 257 -14.36 -21.13 7.62
CA MET A 257 -14.74 -19.72 7.52
C MET A 257 -15.37 -19.37 6.16
N ASN A 258 -15.42 -20.32 5.23
CA ASN A 258 -15.96 -20.15 3.87
C ASN A 258 -15.31 -18.98 3.12
N PHE A 259 -13.98 -19.01 3.00
CA PHE A 259 -13.23 -17.99 2.27
C PHE A 259 -13.63 -17.95 0.79
N GLU A 260 -13.82 -16.74 0.28
CA GLU A 260 -14.02 -16.48 -1.14
C GLU A 260 -12.70 -16.53 -1.91
N ALA A 261 -11.61 -16.08 -1.28
CA ALA A 261 -10.28 -16.03 -1.84
C ALA A 261 -9.19 -16.22 -0.77
N LEU A 262 -8.15 -16.94 -1.15
CA LEU A 262 -6.91 -17.15 -0.42
C LEU A 262 -5.75 -16.83 -1.35
N ALA A 263 -4.74 -16.14 -0.84
CA ALA A 263 -3.47 -16.01 -1.53
C ALA A 263 -2.28 -16.15 -0.59
N ILE A 264 -1.22 -16.81 -1.08
CA ILE A 264 0.01 -17.04 -0.34
C ILE A 264 1.15 -16.53 -1.20
N THR A 265 1.91 -15.55 -0.70
CA THR A 265 3.10 -15.02 -1.37
C THR A 265 4.36 -15.73 -0.91
N PHE A 266 5.29 -15.95 -1.84
CA PHE A 266 6.54 -16.64 -1.60
C PHE A 266 7.69 -15.88 -2.22
N TYR A 267 8.77 -15.71 -1.47
CA TYR A 267 10.07 -15.40 -2.04
C TYR A 267 10.70 -16.69 -2.58
N SER A 268 10.92 -16.74 -3.89
CA SER A 268 11.39 -17.94 -4.60
C SER A 268 12.53 -17.62 -5.57
N PRO A 269 13.71 -17.21 -5.05
CA PRO A 269 14.81 -16.70 -5.86
C PRO A 269 15.56 -17.78 -6.64
N CYS A 270 15.49 -19.05 -6.23
CA CYS A 270 16.27 -20.15 -6.79
C CYS A 270 15.39 -21.35 -7.18
N GLU A 271 15.97 -22.31 -7.90
CA GLU A 271 15.25 -23.48 -8.39
C GLU A 271 14.66 -24.34 -7.26
N ASP A 272 15.39 -24.52 -6.15
CA ASP A 272 14.92 -25.32 -5.01
C ASP A 272 13.63 -24.75 -4.41
N THR A 273 13.62 -23.44 -4.13
CA THR A 273 12.44 -22.74 -3.61
C THR A 273 11.29 -22.72 -4.63
N LYS A 274 11.58 -22.60 -5.93
CA LYS A 274 10.56 -22.70 -7.00
C LYS A 274 9.92 -24.09 -7.04
N GLN A 275 10.70 -25.16 -6.88
CA GLN A 275 10.19 -26.53 -6.83
C GLN A 275 9.36 -26.78 -5.58
N ALA A 276 9.77 -26.27 -4.42
CA ALA A 276 8.98 -26.34 -3.19
C ALA A 276 7.62 -25.66 -3.36
N VAL A 277 7.58 -24.43 -3.91
CA VAL A 277 6.32 -23.72 -4.18
C VAL A 277 5.41 -24.50 -5.16
N GLU A 278 5.99 -25.14 -6.18
CA GLU A 278 5.20 -25.99 -7.08
C GLU A 278 4.59 -27.21 -6.38
N GLN A 279 5.33 -27.83 -5.46
CA GLN A 279 4.82 -28.95 -4.67
C GLN A 279 3.71 -28.49 -3.72
N ILE A 280 3.88 -27.35 -3.04
CA ILE A 280 2.84 -26.71 -2.24
C ILE A 280 1.59 -26.44 -3.08
N SER A 281 1.75 -25.88 -4.29
CA SER A 281 0.63 -25.62 -5.20
C SER A 281 -0.11 -26.90 -5.62
N ARG A 282 0.62 -27.98 -5.93
CA ARG A 282 0.03 -29.30 -6.26
C ARG A 282 -0.72 -29.89 -5.06
N TYR A 283 -0.18 -29.76 -3.86
CA TYR A 283 -0.83 -30.24 -2.64
C TYR A 283 -2.11 -29.44 -2.35
N LEU A 284 -2.07 -28.11 -2.46
CA LEU A 284 -3.23 -27.23 -2.35
C LEU A 284 -4.33 -27.54 -3.38
N LYS A 285 -3.97 -27.89 -4.62
CA LYS A 285 -4.93 -28.30 -5.67
C LYS A 285 -5.79 -29.51 -5.26
N GLY A 286 -5.27 -30.40 -4.43
CA GLY A 286 -6.03 -31.52 -3.88
C GLY A 286 -6.99 -31.13 -2.75
N GLN A 287 -6.86 -29.92 -2.19
CA GLN A 287 -7.57 -29.47 -1.00
C GLN A 287 -8.55 -28.32 -1.27
N LEU A 288 -8.23 -27.41 -2.19
CA LEU A 288 -8.92 -26.14 -2.39
C LEU A 288 -9.37 -25.95 -3.86
N PRO A 289 -10.43 -25.16 -4.11
CA PRO A 289 -10.93 -24.87 -5.44
C PRO A 289 -10.04 -23.87 -6.20
N ASN A 290 -10.01 -24.00 -7.54
CA ASN A 290 -9.42 -23.05 -8.48
C ASN A 290 -7.99 -22.58 -8.14
N VAL A 291 -7.15 -23.50 -7.66
CA VAL A 291 -5.78 -23.16 -7.28
C VAL A 291 -4.93 -22.80 -8.51
N GLN A 292 -4.34 -21.60 -8.48
CA GLN A 292 -3.45 -21.07 -9.51
C GLN A 292 -2.10 -20.70 -8.91
N LEU A 293 -1.03 -20.90 -9.67
CA LEU A 293 0.33 -20.49 -9.31
C LEU A 293 0.81 -19.50 -10.36
N PHE A 294 1.24 -18.33 -9.91
CA PHE A 294 1.88 -17.33 -10.75
C PHE A 294 3.30 -17.11 -10.27
N LYS A 295 4.24 -17.06 -11.21
CA LYS A 295 5.64 -16.70 -10.95
C LYS A 295 5.90 -15.37 -11.65
N TYR A 296 6.56 -14.44 -10.97
CA TYR A 296 6.82 -13.11 -11.48
C TYR A 296 8.12 -12.54 -10.91
N SER A 297 8.59 -11.46 -11.52
CA SER A 297 9.78 -10.75 -11.07
C SER A 297 9.36 -9.46 -10.37
N THR A 298 10.06 -9.09 -9.29
CA THR A 298 9.87 -7.78 -8.67
C THR A 298 10.26 -6.68 -9.66
N LYS A 299 9.46 -5.60 -9.71
CA LYS A 299 9.75 -4.45 -10.57
C LYS A 299 11.12 -3.85 -10.20
N GLY A 300 11.98 -3.64 -11.20
CA GLY A 300 13.35 -3.14 -11.01
C GLY A 300 14.41 -4.23 -10.85
N PHE A 301 14.02 -5.51 -10.72
CA PHE A 301 14.95 -6.63 -10.79
C PHE A 301 15.42 -6.83 -12.24
N LYS A 302 16.71 -6.64 -12.52
CA LYS A 302 17.27 -6.66 -13.88
C LYS A 302 17.34 -8.06 -14.51
N SER A 303 17.17 -9.13 -13.71
CA SER A 303 17.17 -10.50 -14.24
C SER A 303 15.84 -10.86 -14.90
N ALA A 304 15.89 -11.58 -16.01
CA ALA A 304 14.71 -12.19 -16.63
C ALA A 304 14.11 -13.32 -15.77
N GLU A 305 14.78 -13.72 -14.68
CA GLU A 305 14.32 -14.77 -13.79
C GLU A 305 13.28 -14.26 -12.78
N THR A 306 12.24 -15.06 -12.57
CA THR A 306 11.23 -14.82 -11.53
C THR A 306 11.83 -15.08 -10.16
N ASN A 307 11.61 -14.16 -9.22
CA ASN A 307 12.07 -14.25 -7.83
C ASN A 307 10.90 -14.27 -6.82
N LEU A 308 9.67 -14.06 -7.29
CA LEU A 308 8.45 -14.11 -6.48
C LEU A 308 7.48 -15.12 -7.08
N SER A 309 6.72 -15.76 -6.20
CA SER A 309 5.60 -16.61 -6.56
C SER A 309 4.39 -16.26 -5.71
N ILE A 310 3.20 -16.39 -6.28
CA ILE A 310 1.94 -16.29 -5.53
C ILE A 310 1.05 -17.46 -5.91
N ILE A 311 0.53 -18.15 -4.90
CA ILE A 311 -0.51 -19.17 -5.06
C ILE A 311 -1.83 -18.52 -4.67
N THR A 312 -2.83 -18.59 -5.55
CA THR A 312 -4.19 -18.15 -5.24
C THR A 312 -5.15 -19.35 -5.27
N ALA A 313 -6.21 -19.31 -4.44
CA ALA A 313 -7.23 -20.35 -4.36
C ALA A 313 -8.57 -19.74 -3.94
N GLY A 314 -9.69 -20.21 -4.47
CA GLY A 314 -10.98 -19.63 -4.09
C GLY A 314 -12.14 -19.85 -5.05
N HIS A 315 -13.32 -19.40 -4.64
CA HIS A 315 -14.53 -19.46 -5.45
C HIS A 315 -14.79 -18.15 -6.21
N SER A 316 -14.32 -17.02 -5.70
CA SER A 316 -14.55 -15.70 -6.30
C SER A 316 -13.50 -15.37 -7.35
N THR A 317 -13.82 -15.61 -8.63
CA THR A 317 -12.94 -15.28 -9.76
C THR A 317 -12.58 -13.79 -9.79
N THR A 318 -13.51 -12.91 -9.39
CA THR A 318 -13.28 -11.47 -9.30
C THR A 318 -12.21 -11.13 -8.27
N LYS A 319 -12.29 -11.68 -7.05
CA LYS A 319 -11.30 -11.44 -6.00
C LYS A 319 -9.93 -12.01 -6.40
N LEU A 320 -9.90 -13.20 -6.99
CA LEU A 320 -8.66 -13.83 -7.46
C LEU A 320 -7.98 -13.00 -8.56
N ASP A 321 -8.75 -12.44 -9.49
CA ASP A 321 -8.22 -11.53 -10.52
C ASP A 321 -7.68 -10.23 -9.91
N LEU A 322 -8.41 -9.61 -8.98
CA LEU A 322 -7.93 -8.41 -8.28
C LEU A 322 -6.62 -8.67 -7.52
N ILE A 323 -6.49 -9.81 -6.84
CA ILE A 323 -5.24 -10.20 -6.18
C ILE A 323 -4.13 -10.38 -7.21
N LYS A 324 -4.38 -11.11 -8.31
CA LYS A 324 -3.39 -11.28 -9.38
C LYS A 324 -2.92 -9.91 -9.91
N ARG A 325 -3.85 -8.98 -10.20
CA ARG A 325 -3.51 -7.64 -10.69
C ARG A 325 -2.70 -6.82 -9.69
N ALA A 326 -3.02 -6.94 -8.39
CA ALA A 326 -2.30 -6.23 -7.34
C ALA A 326 -0.83 -6.69 -7.22
N PHE A 327 -0.59 -8.01 -7.25
CA PHE A 327 0.73 -8.60 -7.00
C PHE A 327 1.53 -8.89 -8.27
N VAL A 328 0.94 -9.62 -9.22
CA VAL A 328 1.60 -10.11 -10.44
C VAL A 328 1.78 -8.98 -11.43
N ASP A 329 0.69 -8.32 -11.84
CA ASP A 329 0.77 -7.19 -12.77
C ASP A 329 1.44 -5.98 -12.11
N GLY A 330 1.28 -5.85 -10.80
CA GLY A 330 2.03 -4.88 -9.98
C GLY A 330 3.49 -5.21 -9.77
N MET A 331 3.92 -6.45 -10.07
CA MET A 331 5.28 -6.95 -9.89
C MET A 331 5.84 -6.63 -8.49
N THR A 332 5.04 -6.89 -7.45
CA THR A 332 5.35 -6.57 -6.04
C THR A 332 4.93 -7.69 -5.11
N SER A 333 5.65 -7.88 -4.01
CA SER A 333 5.26 -8.75 -2.89
C SER A 333 4.42 -8.01 -1.85
N LEU A 334 4.44 -6.68 -1.86
CA LEU A 334 3.69 -5.83 -0.94
C LEU A 334 2.95 -4.80 -1.79
N PRO A 335 1.68 -5.00 -2.17
CA PRO A 335 0.94 -4.02 -2.95
C PRO A 335 0.56 -2.82 -2.09
N ASP A 336 0.52 -1.64 -2.72
CA ASP A 336 0.08 -0.41 -2.05
C ASP A 336 -1.44 -0.44 -1.83
N LEU A 337 -1.93 0.35 -0.87
CA LEU A 337 -3.34 0.33 -0.46
C LEU A 337 -4.30 0.54 -1.64
N SER A 338 -3.94 1.45 -2.56
CA SER A 338 -4.73 1.72 -3.76
C SER A 338 -4.96 0.49 -4.65
N ARG A 339 -4.02 -0.47 -4.66
CA ARG A 339 -4.10 -1.70 -5.48
C ARG A 339 -4.95 -2.79 -4.85
N ILE A 340 -5.10 -2.78 -3.51
CA ILE A 340 -5.85 -3.79 -2.76
C ILE A 340 -7.21 -3.29 -2.26
N LEU A 341 -7.41 -1.97 -2.21
CA LEU A 341 -8.70 -1.36 -1.90
C LEU A 341 -9.88 -1.88 -2.74
N PRO A 342 -9.72 -2.19 -4.06
CA PRO A 342 -10.81 -2.78 -4.86
C PRO A 342 -11.35 -4.10 -4.30
N LEU A 343 -10.63 -4.78 -3.40
CA LEU A 343 -11.12 -6.00 -2.75
C LEU A 343 -12.32 -5.73 -1.83
N ILE A 344 -12.50 -4.52 -1.31
CA ILE A 344 -13.62 -4.20 -0.42
C ILE A 344 -14.60 -3.19 -1.03
N THR A 345 -14.42 -2.79 -2.29
CA THR A 345 -15.30 -1.82 -2.92
C THR A 345 -15.65 -2.22 -4.34
N ASN A 346 -16.91 -1.99 -4.68
CA ASN A 346 -17.44 -2.19 -6.03
C ASN A 346 -17.29 -0.91 -6.88
N GLU A 347 -16.77 0.17 -6.31
CA GLU A 347 -16.50 1.42 -7.03
C GLU A 347 -15.20 1.32 -7.84
N ASP A 348 -15.11 2.07 -8.93
CA ASP A 348 -13.88 2.26 -9.73
C ASP A 348 -12.78 2.91 -8.88
N VAL A 349 -12.11 2.11 -8.05
CA VAL A 349 -10.89 2.53 -7.36
C VAL A 349 -9.77 2.70 -8.37
N PRO A 350 -8.86 3.68 -8.16
CA PRO A 350 -7.70 3.89 -8.99
C PRO A 350 -7.03 2.63 -9.52
N SER A 351 -7.23 2.40 -10.81
CA SER A 351 -6.58 1.32 -11.54
C SER A 351 -5.07 1.58 -11.68
N LEU A 352 -4.35 0.54 -12.11
CA LEU A 352 -2.96 0.56 -12.55
C LEU A 352 -2.62 1.73 -13.53
N ASP A 353 -3.62 2.30 -14.21
CA ASP A 353 -3.49 3.34 -15.24
C ASP A 353 -3.54 4.78 -14.67
N SER A 354 -3.25 4.97 -13.38
CA SER A 354 -3.31 6.29 -12.75
C SER A 354 -2.23 7.25 -13.31
N THR A 355 -2.61 8.52 -13.52
CA THR A 355 -1.63 9.57 -13.84
C THR A 355 -0.89 9.93 -12.56
N VAL A 356 0.44 9.93 -12.59
CA VAL A 356 1.28 10.23 -11.43
C VAL A 356 1.92 11.60 -11.61
N MET A 357 1.84 12.43 -10.58
CA MET A 357 2.45 13.75 -10.51
C MET A 357 3.23 13.90 -9.21
N ASP A 358 4.48 14.35 -9.31
CA ASP A 358 5.36 14.57 -8.16
C ASP A 358 5.57 16.06 -7.93
N PHE A 359 5.37 16.50 -6.70
CA PHE A 359 5.66 17.85 -6.22
C PHE A 359 6.89 17.85 -5.32
N GLY A 360 7.87 18.69 -5.69
CA GLY A 360 9.23 18.73 -5.11
C GLY A 360 9.53 19.89 -4.19
N GLY A 361 8.60 20.83 -4.02
CA GLY A 361 8.77 22.05 -3.22
C GLY A 361 8.72 23.32 -4.06
N LEU A 362 8.81 24.48 -3.40
CA LEU A 362 8.62 25.78 -4.06
C LEU A 362 9.86 26.30 -4.78
N ASN A 363 11.04 25.83 -4.40
CA ASN A 363 12.28 26.22 -5.06
C ASN A 363 12.50 25.40 -6.33
N ARG A 364 11.93 25.86 -7.44
CA ARG A 364 12.03 25.25 -8.78
C ARG A 364 13.46 24.83 -9.14
N ASP A 365 14.42 25.74 -8.98
CA ASP A 365 15.80 25.50 -9.44
C ASP A 365 16.50 24.45 -8.57
N ALA A 366 16.23 24.43 -7.26
CA ALA A 366 16.74 23.39 -6.37
C ALA A 366 16.14 22.01 -6.71
N VAL A 367 14.83 21.94 -6.99
CA VAL A 367 14.15 20.70 -7.39
C VAL A 367 14.73 20.16 -8.70
N LYS A 368 14.89 21.02 -9.72
CA LYS A 368 15.50 20.63 -10.99
C LYS A 368 16.91 20.08 -10.81
N LYS A 369 17.73 20.78 -10.01
CA LYS A 369 19.10 20.34 -9.73
C LYS A 369 19.13 18.97 -9.06
N LEU A 370 18.29 18.73 -8.03
CA LEU A 370 18.22 17.43 -7.36
C LEU A 370 17.83 16.31 -8.33
N PHE A 371 16.87 16.56 -9.22
CA PHE A 371 16.48 15.59 -10.24
C PHE A 371 17.62 15.31 -11.23
N GLU A 372 18.25 16.35 -11.75
CA GLU A 372 19.37 16.24 -12.68
C GLU A 372 20.57 15.50 -12.07
N ASP A 373 20.90 15.78 -10.82
CA ASP A 373 21.99 15.12 -10.11
C ASP A 373 21.68 13.62 -9.93
N LYS A 374 20.43 13.25 -9.61
CA LYS A 374 20.04 11.84 -9.58
C LYS A 374 20.12 11.16 -10.95
N GLN A 375 19.73 11.85 -12.03
CA GLN A 375 19.87 11.27 -13.38
C GLN A 375 21.33 11.04 -13.75
N LYS A 376 22.25 11.93 -13.36
CA LYS A 376 23.68 11.74 -13.56
C LYS A 376 24.21 10.52 -12.81
N GLU A 377 23.81 10.35 -11.55
CA GLU A 377 24.17 9.17 -10.74
C GLU A 377 23.71 7.87 -11.44
N ARG A 378 22.45 7.81 -11.88
CA ARG A 378 21.93 6.63 -12.59
C ARG A 378 22.64 6.35 -13.91
N ASN A 379 23.07 7.39 -14.62
CA ASN A 379 23.82 7.25 -15.87
C ASN A 379 25.28 6.83 -15.65
N ALA A 380 25.84 7.07 -14.46
CA ALA A 380 27.17 6.61 -14.09
C ALA A 380 27.21 5.16 -13.60
N GLU A 381 26.07 4.64 -13.14
CA GLU A 381 25.90 3.25 -12.66
C GLU A 381 25.54 2.23 -13.78
N ASN A 382 25.25 2.70 -14.99
CA ASN A 382 25.01 1.87 -16.18
C ASN A 382 26.19 2.00 -17.16
#